data_AF-A0A949LC35-F1
#
_entry.id   AF-A0A949LC35-F1
#
_cell.length_a   1.000
_cell.length_b   1.000
_cell.length_c   1.000
_cell.angle_alpha   90.00
_cell.angle_beta   90.00
_cell.angle_gamma   90.00
#
_symmetry.space_group_name_H-M   'P 1'
#
loop_
_entity.id
_entity.type
_entity.pdbx_description
1 polymer ?
#
loop_
_entity_poly.entity_id
_entity_poly.type
_entity_poly.pdbx_seq_one_letter_code
_entity_poly.pdbx_strand_id
1 'polypeptide(L)'
;MVAERNSFISVLYLLAIALLTTSCLIYYAEHNIQPDKFGTIPDALWWSIVTLTTLGYGDAVPVSGIGKLVGGLTALSGVFTVALLTGIVASAFTTRVHRQEIELETEIKEALSDGHFTAAEEATIERLRKEYGLSVQHAQEILNRLREDFQKSTGTL
;
A
#
# COMPACT_ATOMS: atom_id res chain seq x y z
N MET A 1 -4.48 -5.84 -10.15
CA MET A 1 -5.73 -5.65 -9.39
C MET A 1 -6.13 -6.86 -8.52
N VAL A 2 -6.21 -8.10 -9.04
CA VAL A 2 -6.55 -9.29 -8.21
C VAL A 2 -5.47 -9.56 -7.14
N ALA A 3 -4.19 -9.47 -7.48
CA ALA A 3 -3.08 -9.66 -6.54
C ALA A 3 -3.09 -8.64 -5.38
N GLU A 4 -3.20 -7.34 -5.70
CA GLU A 4 -3.28 -6.26 -4.69
C GLU A 4 -4.51 -6.41 -3.77
N ARG A 5 -5.68 -6.74 -4.35
CA ARG A 5 -6.90 -7.00 -3.58
C ARG A 5 -6.71 -8.18 -2.63
N ASN A 6 -6.06 -9.25 -3.07
CA ASN A 6 -5.76 -10.40 -2.23
C ASN A 6 -4.79 -10.02 -1.10
N SER A 7 -3.77 -9.20 -1.36
CA SER A 7 -2.85 -8.71 -0.33
C SER A 7 -3.56 -7.87 0.74
N PHE A 8 -4.47 -6.97 0.34
CA PHE A 8 -5.28 -6.21 1.30
C PHE A 8 -6.14 -7.10 2.18
N ILE A 9 -6.82 -8.09 1.58
CA ILE A 9 -7.65 -9.05 2.33
C ILE A 9 -6.78 -9.87 3.28
N SER A 10 -5.61 -10.32 2.86
CA SER A 10 -4.67 -11.04 3.73
C SER A 10 -4.23 -10.21 4.93
N VAL A 11 -3.91 -8.92 4.76
CA VAL A 11 -3.53 -8.05 5.88
C VAL A 11 -4.70 -7.83 6.83
N LEU A 12 -5.91 -7.59 6.31
CA LEU A 12 -7.11 -7.45 7.14
C LEU A 12 -7.42 -8.74 7.93
N TYR A 13 -7.21 -9.89 7.30
CA TYR A 13 -7.37 -11.20 7.93
C TYR A 13 -6.34 -11.43 9.04
N LEU A 14 -5.06 -11.13 8.79
CA LEU A 14 -4.00 -11.19 9.81
C LEU A 14 -4.27 -10.23 10.96
N LEU A 15 -4.77 -9.02 10.67
CA LEU A 15 -5.18 -8.04 11.66
C LEU A 15 -6.29 -8.58 12.56
N ALA A 16 -7.33 -9.17 11.99
CA ALA A 16 -8.43 -9.76 12.74
C ALA A 16 -7.96 -10.89 13.67
N ILE A 17 -7.07 -11.78 13.18
CA ILE A 17 -6.47 -12.83 14.00
C ILE A 17 -5.65 -12.21 15.13
N ALA A 18 -4.79 -11.23 14.84
CA ALA A 18 -3.97 -10.57 15.86
C ALA A 18 -4.83 -9.92 16.96
N LEU A 19 -5.93 -9.25 16.59
CA LEU A 19 -6.87 -8.67 17.55
C LEU A 19 -7.50 -9.71 18.47
N LEU A 20 -8.00 -10.81 17.90
CA LEU A 20 -8.64 -11.88 18.68
C LEU A 20 -7.62 -12.60 19.57
N THR A 21 -6.45 -12.92 19.05
CA THR A 21 -5.38 -13.59 19.81
C THR A 21 -4.91 -12.72 20.97
N THR A 22 -4.64 -11.43 20.73
CA THR A 22 -4.18 -10.52 21.78
C THR A 22 -5.26 -10.27 22.83
N SER A 23 -6.54 -10.18 22.42
CA SER A 23 -7.68 -10.06 23.31
C SER A 23 -7.79 -11.27 24.25
N CYS A 24 -7.70 -12.48 23.73
CA CYS A 24 -7.72 -13.70 24.55
C CYS A 24 -6.51 -13.78 25.49
N LEU A 25 -5.30 -13.44 25.01
CA LEU A 25 -4.08 -13.49 25.81
C LEU A 25 -4.10 -12.48 26.96
N ILE A 26 -4.52 -11.25 26.69
CA ILE A 26 -4.55 -10.20 27.71
C ILE A 26 -5.66 -10.44 28.72
N TYR A 27 -6.82 -10.93 28.27
CA TYR A 27 -7.88 -11.40 29.16
C TYR A 27 -7.35 -12.47 30.11
N TYR A 28 -6.70 -13.52 29.58
CA TYR A 28 -6.15 -14.58 30.41
C TYR A 28 -5.09 -14.06 31.42
N ALA A 29 -4.26 -13.12 31.01
CA ALA A 29 -3.19 -12.57 31.85
C ALA A 29 -3.71 -11.59 32.93
N GLU A 30 -4.72 -10.78 32.63
CA GLU A 30 -5.11 -9.64 33.46
C GLU A 30 -6.51 -9.77 34.09
N HIS A 31 -7.38 -10.67 33.65
CA HIS A 31 -8.77 -10.76 34.13
C HIS A 31 -8.88 -10.89 35.66
N ASN A 32 -8.00 -11.70 36.27
CA ASN A 32 -8.00 -11.89 37.73
C ASN A 32 -7.40 -10.70 38.50
N ILE A 33 -6.57 -9.88 37.84
CA ILE A 33 -5.82 -8.79 38.47
C ILE A 33 -6.56 -7.45 38.30
N GLN A 34 -7.18 -7.26 37.14
CA GLN A 34 -7.92 -6.07 36.74
C GLN A 34 -9.29 -6.46 36.16
N PRO A 35 -10.19 -7.06 36.95
CA PRO A 35 -11.51 -7.49 36.48
C PRO A 35 -12.36 -6.32 35.98
N ASP A 36 -12.14 -5.10 36.49
CA ASP A 36 -12.87 -3.90 36.05
C ASP A 36 -12.47 -3.44 34.63
N LYS A 37 -11.31 -3.88 34.11
CA LYS A 37 -10.76 -3.45 32.82
C LYS A 37 -10.64 -4.57 31.79
N PHE A 38 -10.30 -5.77 32.24
CA PHE A 38 -10.15 -6.97 31.42
C PHE A 38 -11.16 -8.06 31.86
N GLY A 39 -12.34 -7.62 32.33
CA GLY A 39 -13.40 -8.47 32.89
C GLY A 39 -14.05 -9.39 31.87
N THR A 40 -14.07 -9.00 30.60
CA THR A 40 -14.64 -9.80 29.52
C THR A 40 -13.74 -9.77 28.27
N ILE A 41 -13.90 -10.75 27.38
CA ILE A 41 -13.18 -10.78 26.10
C ILE A 41 -13.46 -9.51 25.25
N PRO A 42 -14.71 -9.01 25.15
CA PRO A 42 -14.97 -7.74 24.48
C PRO A 42 -14.19 -6.54 25.06
N ASP A 43 -14.04 -6.44 26.37
CA ASP A 43 -13.26 -5.34 26.99
C ASP A 43 -11.77 -5.46 26.63
N ALA A 44 -11.24 -6.68 26.66
CA ALA A 44 -9.89 -6.98 26.19
C ALA A 44 -9.72 -6.72 24.68
N LEU A 45 -10.75 -6.96 23.87
CA LEU A 45 -10.75 -6.67 22.44
C LEU A 45 -10.68 -5.17 22.17
N TRP A 46 -11.41 -4.35 22.95
CA TRP A 46 -11.28 -2.89 22.88
C TRP A 46 -9.84 -2.45 23.13
N TRP A 47 -9.21 -2.95 24.20
CA TRP A 47 -7.80 -2.67 24.48
C TRP A 47 -6.88 -3.12 23.34
N SER A 48 -7.11 -4.30 22.77
CA SER A 48 -6.36 -4.81 21.62
C SER A 48 -6.49 -3.90 20.41
N ILE A 49 -7.70 -3.41 20.10
CA ILE A 49 -7.92 -2.46 19.00
C ILE A 49 -7.13 -1.17 19.25
N VAL A 50 -7.28 -0.56 20.43
CA VAL A 50 -6.63 0.70 20.80
C VAL A 50 -5.10 0.57 20.79
N THR A 51 -4.56 -0.56 21.25
CA THR A 51 -3.11 -0.80 21.31
C THR A 51 -2.54 -1.13 19.94
N LEU A 52 -3.20 -2.01 19.18
CA LEU A 52 -2.74 -2.47 17.87
C LEU A 52 -2.83 -1.36 16.81
N THR A 53 -3.80 -0.45 16.94
CA THR A 53 -3.90 0.75 16.10
C THR A 53 -3.04 1.91 16.59
N THR A 54 -2.22 1.70 17.63
CA THR A 54 -1.32 2.69 18.23
C THR A 54 -2.01 3.93 18.84
N LEU A 55 -3.33 3.87 19.08
CA LEU A 55 -4.08 4.96 19.73
C LEU A 55 -3.67 5.14 21.19
N GLY A 56 -3.63 4.03 21.95
CA GLY A 56 -3.10 4.02 23.32
C GLY A 56 -3.77 4.99 24.29
N TYR A 57 -5.10 5.02 24.38
CA TYR A 57 -5.83 5.96 25.25
C TYR A 57 -5.45 5.89 26.74
N GLY A 58 -4.95 4.75 27.22
CA GLY A 58 -4.51 4.56 28.60
C GLY A 58 -5.63 4.28 29.60
N ASP A 59 -6.86 4.11 29.12
CA ASP A 59 -8.02 3.64 29.88
C ASP A 59 -7.80 2.24 30.46
N ALA A 60 -7.20 1.34 29.67
CA ALA A 60 -6.76 0.02 30.10
C ALA A 60 -5.27 -0.22 29.76
N VAL A 61 -4.51 -0.76 30.72
CA VAL A 61 -3.09 -1.09 30.56
C VAL A 61 -2.76 -2.32 31.41
N PRO A 62 -2.09 -3.35 30.87
CA PRO A 62 -1.69 -4.51 31.66
C PRO A 62 -0.67 -4.13 32.73
N VAL A 63 -0.85 -4.66 33.94
CA VAL A 63 0.06 -4.41 35.06
C VAL A 63 0.96 -5.61 35.36
N SER A 64 0.54 -6.82 34.99
CA SER A 64 1.31 -8.05 35.19
C SER A 64 2.54 -8.14 34.28
N GLY A 65 3.54 -8.91 34.69
CA GLY A 65 4.73 -9.14 33.86
C GLY A 65 4.40 -9.80 32.53
N ILE A 66 3.51 -10.80 32.53
CA ILE A 66 3.05 -11.49 31.32
C ILE A 66 2.23 -10.55 30.44
N GLY A 67 1.30 -9.78 31.04
CA GLY A 67 0.48 -8.81 30.31
C GLY A 67 1.31 -7.72 29.63
N LYS A 68 2.38 -7.24 30.27
CA LYS A 68 3.32 -6.29 29.66
C LYS A 68 4.09 -6.88 28.47
N LEU A 69 4.49 -8.15 28.54
CA LEU A 69 5.11 -8.84 27.40
C LEU A 69 4.12 -8.96 26.23
N VAL A 70 2.88 -9.38 26.50
CA VAL A 70 1.81 -9.43 25.49
C VAL A 70 1.54 -8.04 24.90
N GLY A 71 1.49 -7.00 25.73
CA GLY A 71 1.33 -5.61 25.29
C GLY A 71 2.46 -5.14 24.39
N GLY A 72 3.72 -5.45 24.73
CA GLY A 72 4.87 -5.12 23.88
C GLY A 72 4.79 -5.80 22.51
N LEU A 73 4.46 -7.09 22.46
CA LEU A 73 4.29 -7.83 21.21
C LEU A 73 3.10 -7.30 20.37
N THR A 74 2.01 -6.92 21.05
CA THR A 74 0.82 -6.34 20.41
C THR A 74 1.17 -5.00 19.77
N ALA A 75 1.84 -4.11 20.50
CA ALA A 75 2.27 -2.81 19.98
C ALA A 75 3.19 -2.95 18.75
N LEU A 76 4.16 -3.88 18.81
CA LEU A 76 5.05 -4.15 17.67
C LEU A 76 4.29 -4.68 16.45
N SER A 77 3.33 -5.59 16.65
CA SER A 77 2.47 -6.12 15.58
C SER A 77 1.63 -5.04 14.92
N GLY A 78 1.20 -4.02 15.69
CA GLY A 78 0.49 -2.86 15.19
C GLY A 78 1.33 -2.05 14.20
N VAL A 79 2.58 -1.75 14.58
CA VAL A 79 3.54 -1.04 13.71
C VAL A 79 3.77 -1.81 12.41
N PHE A 80 3.95 -3.13 12.47
CA PHE A 80 4.13 -3.96 11.27
C PHE A 80 2.88 -3.96 10.37
N THR A 81 1.68 -3.97 10.96
CA THR A 81 0.44 -3.91 10.18
C THR A 81 0.35 -2.59 9.41
N VAL A 82 0.60 -1.45 10.07
CA VAL A 82 0.59 -0.13 9.40
C VAL A 82 1.62 -0.09 8.28
N ALA A 83 2.84 -0.59 8.53
CA ALA A 83 3.88 -0.66 7.51
C ALA A 83 3.47 -1.49 6.28
N LEU A 84 2.82 -2.64 6.49
CA LEU A 84 2.31 -3.48 5.39
C LEU A 84 1.20 -2.78 4.60
N LEU A 85 0.25 -2.13 5.28
CA LEU A 85 -0.82 -1.38 4.60
C LEU A 85 -0.25 -0.25 3.74
N THR A 86 0.66 0.55 4.30
CA THR A 86 1.35 1.61 3.57
C THR A 86 2.12 1.04 2.37
N GLY A 87 2.83 -0.07 2.55
CA GLY A 87 3.56 -0.74 1.47
C GLY A 87 2.67 -1.22 0.33
N ILE A 88 1.50 -1.79 0.63
CA ILE A 88 0.55 -2.24 -0.39
C ILE A 88 -0.03 -1.04 -1.15
N VAL A 89 -0.43 0.04 -0.45
CA VAL A 89 -0.93 1.26 -1.10
C VAL A 89 0.13 1.88 -2.02
N ALA A 90 1.36 2.00 -1.53
CA ALA A 90 2.47 2.54 -2.31
C ALA A 90 2.75 1.68 -3.56
N SER A 91 2.79 0.37 -3.41
CA SER A 91 2.97 -0.57 -4.53
C SER A 91 1.86 -0.46 -5.57
N ALA A 92 0.60 -0.34 -5.13
CA ALA A 92 -0.53 -0.16 -6.02
C ALA A 92 -0.47 1.17 -6.79
N PHE A 93 -0.03 2.25 -6.13
CA PHE A 93 0.18 3.54 -6.79
C PHE A 93 1.30 3.48 -7.82
N THR A 94 2.47 2.94 -7.44
CA THR A 94 3.60 2.76 -8.36
C THR A 94 3.24 1.90 -9.56
N THR A 95 2.52 0.80 -9.34
CA THR A 95 2.05 -0.08 -10.42
C THR A 95 1.09 0.64 -11.36
N ARG A 96 0.21 1.50 -10.84
CA ARG A 96 -0.69 2.33 -11.66
C ARG A 96 0.07 3.35 -12.50
N VAL A 97 0.98 4.11 -11.88
CA VAL A 97 1.80 5.12 -12.59
C VAL A 97 2.61 4.45 -13.70
N HIS A 98 3.29 3.35 -13.38
CA HIS A 98 4.09 2.63 -14.37
C HIS A 98 3.24 2.09 -15.53
N ARG A 99 2.01 1.64 -15.27
CA ARG A 99 1.09 1.20 -16.32
C ARG A 99 0.69 2.34 -17.27
N GLN A 100 0.45 3.53 -16.72
CA GLN A 100 0.13 4.73 -17.50
C GLN A 100 1.31 5.16 -18.38
N GLU A 101 2.53 5.11 -17.85
CA GLU A 101 3.75 5.37 -18.62
C GLU A 101 3.90 4.38 -19.79
N ILE A 102 3.71 3.08 -19.55
CA ILE A 102 3.78 2.05 -20.61
C ILE A 102 2.75 2.28 -21.72
N GLU A 103 1.53 2.67 -21.36
CA GLU A 103 0.45 2.93 -22.33
C GLU A 103 0.81 4.14 -23.21
N LEU A 104 1.28 5.24 -22.60
CA LEU A 104 1.79 6.40 -23.34
C LEU A 104 3.00 6.06 -24.21
N GLU A 105 3.95 5.28 -23.69
CA GLU A 105 5.13 4.83 -24.44
C GLU A 105 4.76 4.02 -25.67
N THR A 106 3.71 3.18 -25.56
CA THR A 106 3.24 2.35 -26.67
C THR A 106 2.72 3.21 -27.80
N GLU A 107 1.87 4.20 -27.49
CA GLU A 107 1.33 5.15 -28.47
C GLU A 107 2.43 6.00 -29.12
N ILE A 108 3.42 6.45 -28.34
CA ILE A 108 4.58 7.18 -28.87
C ILE A 108 5.43 6.29 -29.79
N LYS A 109 5.66 5.02 -29.44
CA LYS A 109 6.40 4.07 -30.28
C LYS A 109 5.69 3.82 -31.61
N GLU A 110 4.36 3.70 -31.59
CA GLU A 110 3.56 3.52 -32.80
C GLU A 110 3.69 4.75 -33.72
N ALA A 111 3.53 5.96 -33.19
CA ALA A 111 3.71 7.22 -33.94
C ALA A 111 5.15 7.45 -34.43
N LEU A 112 6.15 6.85 -33.79
CA LEU A 112 7.55 6.88 -34.26
C LEU A 112 7.80 5.86 -35.38
N SER A 113 7.04 4.76 -35.42
CA SER A 113 7.31 3.63 -36.31
C SER A 113 7.08 3.95 -37.78
N ASP A 114 6.12 4.82 -38.10
CA ASP A 114 5.85 5.26 -39.47
C ASP A 114 6.61 6.55 -39.86
N GLY A 115 7.32 7.14 -38.89
CA GLY A 115 8.12 8.35 -39.06
C GLY A 115 7.32 9.64 -39.22
N HIS A 116 5.99 9.61 -39.07
CA HIS A 116 5.11 10.73 -39.32
C HIS A 116 4.08 10.92 -38.20
N PHE A 117 4.35 11.86 -37.30
CA PHE A 117 3.37 12.30 -36.31
C PHE A 117 2.15 12.92 -37.00
N THR A 118 1.04 12.20 -37.04
CA THR A 118 -0.23 12.73 -37.51
C THR A 118 -0.87 13.59 -36.43
N ALA A 119 -1.72 14.55 -36.84
CA ALA A 119 -2.46 15.38 -35.89
C ALA A 119 -3.38 14.55 -34.95
N ALA A 120 -3.79 13.35 -35.38
CA ALA A 120 -4.61 12.45 -34.58
C ALA A 120 -3.80 11.76 -33.47
N GLU A 121 -2.56 11.35 -33.74
CA GLU A 121 -1.66 10.75 -32.76
C GLU A 121 -1.17 11.78 -31.74
N GLU A 122 -0.78 12.98 -32.20
CA GLU A 122 -0.41 14.08 -31.29
C GLU A 122 -1.56 14.41 -30.32
N ALA A 123 -2.81 14.47 -30.82
CA ALA A 123 -3.98 14.69 -29.98
C ALA A 123 -4.21 13.53 -28.99
N THR A 124 -3.93 12.30 -29.38
CA THR A 124 -4.07 11.10 -28.53
C THR A 124 -3.03 11.09 -27.43
N ILE A 125 -1.76 11.32 -27.77
CA ILE A 125 -0.63 11.43 -26.83
C ILE A 125 -0.89 12.57 -25.84
N GLU A 126 -1.35 13.73 -26.31
CA GLU A 126 -1.66 14.88 -25.44
C GLU A 126 -2.88 14.61 -24.54
N ARG A 127 -3.89 13.86 -25.04
CA ARG A 127 -5.02 13.41 -24.22
C ARG A 127 -4.57 12.48 -23.11
N LEU A 128 -3.79 11.45 -23.43
CA LEU A 128 -3.28 10.49 -22.46
C LEU A 128 -2.37 11.15 -21.43
N ARG A 129 -1.49 12.06 -21.88
CA ARG A 129 -0.65 12.87 -20.98
C ARG A 129 -1.50 13.65 -19.97
N LYS A 130 -2.56 14.32 -20.43
CA LYS A 130 -3.48 15.07 -19.54
C LYS A 130 -4.26 14.15 -18.60
N GLU A 131 -4.78 13.05 -19.12
CA GLU A 131 -5.56 12.08 -18.35
C GLU A 131 -4.73 11.44 -17.23
N TYR A 132 -3.47 11.11 -17.50
CA TYR A 132 -2.56 10.53 -16.53
C TYR A 132 -1.87 11.57 -15.64
N GLY A 133 -2.14 12.86 -15.86
CA GLY A 133 -1.55 13.95 -15.08
C GLY A 133 -0.03 14.10 -15.27
N LEU A 134 0.51 13.58 -16.37
CA LEU A 134 1.94 13.63 -16.66
C LEU A 134 2.36 15.06 -17.03
N SER A 135 3.47 15.52 -16.46
CA SER A 135 4.03 16.83 -16.81
C SER A 135 4.49 16.82 -18.27
N VAL A 136 4.47 18.00 -18.91
CA VAL A 136 4.98 18.15 -20.29
C VAL A 136 6.44 17.71 -20.37
N GLN A 137 7.24 18.03 -19.34
CA GLN A 137 8.65 17.65 -19.27
C GLN A 137 8.83 16.13 -19.25
N HIS A 138 8.03 15.42 -18.45
CA HIS A 138 8.11 13.96 -18.34
C HIS A 138 7.70 13.27 -19.65
N ALA A 139 6.62 13.72 -20.29
CA ALA A 139 6.21 13.20 -21.59
C ALA A 139 7.26 13.45 -22.68
N GLN A 140 7.90 14.61 -22.66
CA GLN A 140 8.97 14.94 -23.58
C GLN A 140 10.22 14.08 -23.35
N GLU A 141 10.54 13.77 -22.09
CA GLU A 141 11.64 12.87 -21.73
C GLU A 141 11.40 11.46 -22.25
N ILE A 142 10.18 10.93 -22.08
CA ILE A 142 9.77 9.65 -22.66
C ILE A 142 9.92 9.66 -24.18
N LEU A 143 9.40 10.69 -24.85
CA LEU A 143 9.50 10.84 -26.31
C LEU A 143 10.95 10.88 -26.80
N ASN A 144 11.80 11.68 -26.15
CA ASN A 144 13.21 11.81 -26.51
C ASN A 144 13.95 10.48 -26.35
N ARG A 145 13.74 9.79 -25.22
CA ARG A 145 14.34 8.48 -24.96
C ARG A 145 13.95 7.45 -26.02
N LEU A 146 12.66 7.38 -26.34
CA LEU A 146 12.14 6.45 -27.36
C LEU A 146 12.65 6.78 -28.77
N ARG A 147 12.75 8.07 -29.12
CA ARG A 147 13.31 8.52 -30.39
C ARG A 147 14.77 8.12 -30.54
N GLU A 148 15.58 8.28 -29.49
CA GLU A 148 16.98 7.85 -29.50
C GLU A 148 17.12 6.33 -29.69
N ASP A 149 16.29 5.55 -29.00
CA ASP A 149 16.28 4.09 -29.14
C ASP A 149 15.88 3.65 -30.55
N PHE A 150 14.90 4.32 -31.16
CA PHE A 150 14.48 4.07 -32.54
C PHE A 150 15.55 4.45 -33.57
N GLN A 151 16.26 5.56 -33.37
CA GLN A 151 17.37 5.96 -34.23
C GLN A 151 18.54 4.98 -34.16
N LYS A 152 18.86 4.47 -32.96
CA LYS A 152 19.88 3.42 -32.77
C LYS A 152 19.47 2.13 -33.48
N SER A 153 18.22 1.67 -33.33
CA SER A 153 17.77 0.41 -33.96
C SER A 153 17.76 0.49 -35.49
N THR A 154 17.39 1.65 -36.06
CA THR A 154 17.29 1.85 -37.51
C THR A 154 18.66 2.17 -38.15
N GLY A 155 19.59 2.75 -37.39
CA GLY A 155 20.94 3.13 -37.86
C GLY A 155 22.00 2.02 -37.78
N THR A 156 21.63 0.77 -37.49
CA THR A 156 22.57 -0.38 -37.40
C THR A 156 22.53 -1.31 -38.64
N LEU A 157 22.27 -0.76 -39.82
CA LEU A 157 22.46 -1.42 -41.12
C LEU A 157 23.43 -0.64 -42.00
#